data_AF-A0A259NQL8-F1
#
_entry.id   AF-A0A259NQL8-F1
#
_cell.length_a   1.000
_cell.length_b   1.000
_cell.length_c   1.000
_cell.angle_alpha   90.00
_cell.angle_beta   90.00
_cell.angle_gamma   90.00
#
_symmetry.space_group_name_H-M   'P 1'
#
loop_
_entity.id
_entity.type
_entity.pdbx_description
1 polymer ?
#
loop_
_entity_poly.entity_id
_entity_poly.type
_entity_poly.pdbx_seq_one_letter_code
_entity_poly.pdbx_strand_id
1 'polypeptide(L)' 'RGREDGEVLKLLQEGLVGTTKAKQVKEITGEFLAIDTALNDLSEGDICLILIDQVEESLAYLKQKVQA' A
#
# COMPACT_ATOMS: atom_id res chain seq x y z
N ARG A 1 15.94 18.03 6.66
CA ARG A 1 16.30 17.20 5.49
C ARG A 1 15.18 16.22 5.30
N GLY A 2 14.45 16.34 4.20
CA GLY A 2 13.28 15.55 3.86
C GLY A 2 12.84 15.98 2.47
N ARG A 3 12.20 15.07 1.76
CA ARG A 3 11.48 15.40 0.53
C ARG A 3 10.27 16.27 0.89
N GLU A 4 9.89 17.18 0.00
CA GLU A 4 8.68 17.98 0.17
C GLU A 4 7.44 17.07 0.20
N ASP A 5 6.37 17.54 0.83
CA ASP A 5 5.13 16.78 0.90
C ASP A 5 4.62 16.46 -0.51
N GLY A 6 4.28 15.20 -0.75
CA GLY A 6 3.90 14.69 -2.09
C GLY A 6 5.05 14.46 -3.09
N GLU A 7 6.28 14.93 -2.85
CA GLU A 7 7.43 14.70 -3.76
C GLU A 7 7.76 13.21 -3.90
N VAL A 8 7.67 12.45 -2.78
CA VAL A 8 7.89 11.00 -2.79
C VAL A 8 6.89 10.28 -3.69
N LEU A 9 5.60 10.61 -3.56
CA LEU A 9 4.53 9.98 -4.32
C LEU A 9 4.67 10.28 -5.80
N LYS A 10 4.98 11.52 -6.14
CA LYS A 10 5.25 11.95 -7.52
C LYS A 10 6.40 11.15 -8.14
N LEU A 11 7.53 11.00 -7.43
CA LEU A 11 8.67 10.23 -7.92
C LEU A 11 8.35 8.73 -8.10
N LEU A 12 7.53 8.15 -7.21
CA LEU A 12 7.08 6.76 -7.36
C LEU A 12 6.19 6.61 -8.60
N GLN A 13 5.27 7.54 -8.84
CA GLN A 13 4.41 7.53 -10.03
C GLN A 13 5.23 7.67 -11.32
N GLU A 14 6.18 8.61 -11.35
CA GLU A 14 7.10 8.79 -12.48
C GLU A 14 7.92 7.52 -12.76
N GLY A 15 8.41 6.84 -11.71
CA GLY A 15 9.12 5.56 -11.85
C GLY A 15 8.26 4.40 -12.37
N LEU A 16 6.93 4.51 -12.27
CA LEU A 16 5.98 3.54 -12.81
C LEU A 16 5.54 3.87 -14.24
N VAL A 17 5.81 5.07 -14.76
CA VAL A 17 5.47 5.42 -16.14
C VAL A 17 6.15 4.46 -17.13
N GLY A 18 5.36 3.82 -17.98
CA GLY A 18 5.84 2.87 -18.99
C GLY A 18 6.07 1.44 -18.51
N THR A 19 5.79 1.13 -17.24
CA THR A 19 5.78 -0.26 -16.77
C THR A 19 4.59 -1.02 -17.33
N THR A 20 4.81 -2.26 -17.76
CA THR A 20 3.73 -3.18 -18.18
C THR A 20 3.29 -4.13 -17.07
N LYS A 21 4.04 -4.15 -15.95
CA LYS A 21 3.80 -5.07 -14.83
C LYS A 21 2.82 -4.50 -13.81
N ALA A 22 2.94 -3.20 -13.48
CA ALA A 22 1.98 -2.55 -12.60
C ALA A 22 0.73 -2.19 -13.41
N LYS A 23 -0.38 -2.89 -13.13
CA LYS A 23 -1.65 -2.72 -13.87
C LYS A 23 -2.58 -1.69 -13.22
N GLN A 24 -2.45 -1.50 -11.91
CA GLN A 24 -3.28 -0.60 -11.12
C GLN A 24 -2.39 0.11 -10.11
N VAL A 25 -2.59 1.42 -9.97
CA VAL A 25 -1.89 2.27 -9.00
C VAL A 25 -2.96 3.12 -8.32
N LYS A 26 -3.01 3.06 -6.99
CA LYS A 26 -3.94 3.84 -6.17
C LYS A 26 -3.11 4.66 -5.18
N GLU A 27 -3.41 5.94 -5.07
CA GLU A 27 -2.87 6.80 -4.02
C GLU A 27 -3.90 6.90 -2.90
N ILE A 28 -3.51 6.54 -1.68
CA ILE A 28 -4.42 6.44 -0.53
C ILE A 28 -3.74 7.10 0.66
N THR A 29 -4.43 8.06 1.26
CA THR A 29 -3.97 8.72 2.49
C THR A 29 -4.46 7.95 3.71
N GLY A 30 -3.52 7.51 4.56
CA GLY A 30 -3.81 6.79 5.80
C GLY A 30 -3.52 5.29 5.70
N GLU A 31 -2.70 4.79 6.64
CA GLU A 31 -2.17 3.42 6.63
C GLU A 31 -3.28 2.36 6.69
N PHE A 32 -4.24 2.47 7.61
CA PHE A 32 -5.32 1.48 7.75
C PHE A 32 -6.27 1.45 6.55
N LEU A 33 -6.57 2.61 5.95
CA LEU A 33 -7.39 2.66 4.74
C LEU A 33 -6.66 2.03 3.55
N ALA A 34 -5.34 2.25 3.44
CA ALA A 34 -4.52 1.63 2.41
C ALA A 34 -4.49 0.10 2.58
N ILE A 35 -4.34 -0.39 3.82
CA ILE A 35 -4.42 -1.82 4.14
C ILE A 35 -5.77 -2.40 3.74
N ASP A 36 -6.88 -1.78 4.17
CA ASP A 36 -8.22 -2.27 3.85
C ASP A 36 -8.46 -2.31 2.34
N THR A 37 -8.02 -1.28 1.62
CA THR A 37 -8.16 -1.23 0.17
C THR A 37 -7.34 -2.33 -0.50
N ALA A 38 -6.09 -2.53 -0.07
CA ALA A 38 -5.23 -3.58 -0.61
C ALA A 38 -5.81 -4.98 -0.37
N LEU A 39 -6.31 -5.25 0.85
CA LEU A 39 -6.91 -6.55 1.19
C LEU A 39 -8.19 -6.82 0.41
N ASN A 40 -9.04 -5.81 0.21
CA ASN A 40 -10.29 -5.95 -0.55
C ASN A 40 -10.06 -6.22 -2.05
N ASP A 41 -8.91 -5.83 -2.59
CA ASP A 41 -8.56 -6.07 -4.00
C ASP A 41 -7.98 -7.49 -4.23
N LEU A 42 -7.65 -8.25 -3.18
CA LEU A 42 -7.01 -9.57 -3.31
C LEU A 42 -7.99 -10.66 -3.76
N SER A 43 -7.47 -11.56 -4.59
CA SER A 43 -8.10 -12.83 -4.96
C SER A 43 -7.33 -14.02 -4.39
N GLU A 44 -7.96 -15.19 -4.39
CA GLU A 44 -7.30 -16.43 -4.00
C GLU A 44 -6.04 -16.69 -4.86
N GLY A 45 -4.92 -16.97 -4.19
CA GLY A 45 -3.63 -17.19 -4.84
C GLY A 45 -2.78 -15.92 -5.03
N ASP A 46 -3.31 -14.74 -4.74
CA ASP A 46 -2.53 -13.50 -4.76
C ASP A 46 -1.54 -13.39 -3.60
N ILE A 47 -0.46 -12.63 -3.82
CA ILE A 47 0.50 -12.26 -2.78
C ILE A 47 0.40 -10.75 -2.56
N CYS A 48 0.10 -10.36 -1.32
CA CYS A 48 0.08 -8.96 -0.90
C CYS A 48 1.36 -8.60 -0.15
N LEU A 49 2.07 -7.57 -0.61
CA LEU A 49 3.21 -6.99 0.10
C LEU A 49 2.81 -5.62 0.65
N ILE A 50 2.88 -5.45 1.96
CA ILE A 50 2.58 -4.20 2.66
C ILE A 50 3.84 -3.75 3.38
N LEU A 51 4.25 -2.50 3.15
CA LEU A 51 5.34 -1.85 3.88
C LEU A 51 4.70 -0.88 4.87
N ILE A 52 4.95 -1.09 6.17
CA ILE A 52 4.32 -0.36 7.27
C ILE A 52 5.37 0.42 8.04
N ASP A 53 5.01 1.61 8.51
CA ASP A 53 5.88 2.43 9.35
C ASP A 53 5.62 2.18 10.84
N GLN A 54 4.37 1.89 11.22
CA GLN A 54 3.95 1.58 12.59
C GLN A 54 3.78 0.07 12.78
N VAL A 55 4.89 -0.63 13.03
CA VAL A 55 4.95 -2.10 12.96
C VAL A 55 3.90 -2.77 13.86
N GLU A 56 3.86 -2.42 15.15
CA GLU A 56 3.00 -3.07 16.14
C GLU A 56 1.50 -2.84 15.86
N GLU A 57 1.10 -1.60 15.63
CA GLU A 57 -0.28 -1.21 15.35
C GLU A 57 -0.80 -1.84 14.06
N SER A 58 -0.01 -1.76 12.97
CA SER A 58 -0.39 -2.35 11.69
C SER A 58 -0.47 -3.88 11.76
N LEU A 59 0.45 -4.55 12.46
CA LEU A 59 0.37 -6.00 12.63
C LEU A 59 -0.85 -6.42 13.46
N ALA A 60 -1.20 -5.66 14.51
CA ALA A 60 -2.41 -5.91 15.28
C ALA A 60 -3.66 -5.75 14.40
N TYR A 61 -3.70 -4.71 13.57
CA TYR A 61 -4.80 -4.46 12.63
C TYR A 61 -4.94 -5.57 11.58
N LEU A 62 -3.83 -5.95 10.93
CA LEU A 62 -3.79 -7.02 9.93
C LEU A 62 -4.30 -8.35 10.50
N LYS A 63 -3.89 -8.70 11.73
CA LYS A 63 -4.37 -9.92 12.40
C LYS A 63 -5.88 -9.95 12.57
N GLN A 64 -6.52 -8.82 12.86
CA GLN A 64 -7.97 -8.75 12.97
C GLN A 64 -8.66 -8.95 11.61
N LYS A 65 -8.06 -8.45 10.52
CA LYS A 65 -8.64 -8.53 9.18
C LYS A 65 -8.54 -9.90 8.54
N VAL A 66 -7.44 -10.63 8.77
CA VAL A 66 -7.23 -11.96 8.15
C VAL A 66 -7.84 -13.13 8.93
N GLN A 67 -8.34 -12.89 10.14
CA GLN A 67 -9.04 -13.90 10.94
C GLN A 67 -10.55 -13.97 10.68
N ALA A 68 -11.11 -12.94 10.04
CA ALA A 68 -12.52 -12.87 9.66
C ALA A 68 -12.78 -13.63 8.35
#